data_AF-A0AA39FVS0-F1
#
_entry.id   AF-A0AA39FVS0-F1
#
_cell.length_a   1.000
_cell.length_b   1.000
_cell.length_c   1.000
_cell.angle_alpha   90.00
_cell.angle_beta   90.00
_cell.angle_gamma   90.00
#
_symmetry.space_group_name_H-M   'P 1'
#
loop_
_entity.id
_entity.type
_entity.pdbx_description
1 polymer ?
#
loop_
_entity_poly.entity_id
_entity_poly.type
_entity_poly.pdbx_seq_one_letter_code
_entity_poly.pdbx_strand_id
1 'polypeptide(L)'
;MELRSAKQSKMSEDESNEPTPTSSDTKKIGKPNETFSTFDHHYNNPFYIDKTLLIKELFEVNHVLITAPSRFGKSLNMDMVKRFVEIEHDKHGVPIELNIDEAARRLKKEQPQSKNHKLFKGKKIFREEEIMYEHFGKYPTIEIDFGGVQGSNFEEILDDIRESIYEAFQKHAYLLESDIWNRMDLKKSTFMKYFDPDQSELLSLKQIKSGLRFLSRILHAHYGRRVFVFIEEFDVPVNKMVYDDDMSREDRKQMIHLLQVMIRNLLKGSDDFVERSLSNACQQLAIY
;
A
#
# COMPACT_ATOMS: atom_id res chain seq x y z
N MET A 1 -89.29 7.40 28.06
CA MET A 1 -89.19 6.00 28.54
C MET A 1 -88.11 5.30 27.73
N GLU A 2 -87.12 4.58 28.28
CA GLU A 2 -86.53 4.55 29.63
C GLU A 2 -85.05 4.09 29.53
N LEU A 3 -84.18 4.63 30.40
CA LEU A 3 -83.20 3.95 31.29
C LEU A 3 -82.65 2.55 30.89
N ARG A 4 -81.38 2.17 31.04
CA ARG A 4 -80.15 2.65 31.75
C ARG A 4 -78.91 2.42 30.82
N SER A 5 -77.72 3.03 30.88
CA SER A 5 -76.91 3.80 31.85
C SER A 5 -75.71 3.04 32.48
N ALA A 6 -74.50 3.42 32.04
CA ALA A 6 -73.13 3.05 32.49
C ALA A 6 -72.12 3.99 31.75
N LYS A 7 -70.96 4.50 32.23
CA LYS A 7 -70.24 4.51 33.53
C LYS A 7 -69.65 3.16 33.99
N GLN A 8 -68.39 3.00 34.38
CA GLN A 8 -67.24 3.88 34.78
C GLN A 8 -65.90 3.19 34.34
N SER A 9 -64.66 3.74 34.37
CA SER A 9 -64.09 5.11 34.42
C SER A 9 -62.54 5.08 34.45
N LYS A 10 -61.85 6.11 33.89
CA LYS A 10 -60.43 6.52 34.19
C LYS A 10 -59.33 5.48 33.86
N MET A 11 -58.02 5.75 33.75
CA MET A 11 -57.08 6.91 33.60
C MET A 11 -55.70 6.31 33.19
N SER A 12 -54.67 7.01 32.70
CA SER A 12 -54.43 8.37 32.18
C SER A 12 -53.08 8.39 31.40
N GLU A 13 -52.75 9.51 30.74
CA GLU A 13 -51.47 9.78 30.03
C GLU A 13 -51.14 8.86 28.81
N ASP A 14 -50.34 9.24 27.81
CA ASP A 14 -49.51 10.46 27.61
C ASP A 14 -49.51 10.93 26.13
N GLU A 15 -49.04 12.15 25.87
CA GLU A 15 -48.91 12.71 24.50
C GLU A 15 -47.56 12.37 23.84
N SER A 16 -47.55 12.09 22.52
CA SER A 16 -46.34 12.19 21.69
C SER A 16 -46.67 12.56 20.24
N ASN A 17 -46.35 13.80 19.83
CA ASN A 17 -46.53 14.28 18.45
C ASN A 17 -45.53 13.61 17.49
N GLU A 18 -46.00 13.28 16.28
CA GLU A 18 -45.13 12.91 15.15
C GLU A 18 -44.53 14.17 14.49
N PRO A 19 -43.22 14.20 14.19
CA PRO A 19 -42.62 15.12 13.23
C PRO A 19 -42.42 14.44 11.87
N THR A 20 -42.85 15.10 10.79
CA THR A 20 -42.64 14.64 9.40
C THR A 20 -41.15 14.55 9.02
N PRO A 21 -40.70 13.53 8.28
CA PRO A 21 -39.29 13.36 7.94
C PRO A 21 -38.81 14.36 6.88
N THR A 22 -37.76 15.12 7.22
CA THR A 22 -37.03 15.98 6.27
C THR A 22 -35.94 15.19 5.54
N SER A 23 -35.76 15.46 4.26
CA SER A 23 -34.79 14.76 3.40
C SER A 23 -33.33 15.07 3.75
N SER A 24 -32.58 14.07 4.20
CA SER A 24 -31.11 14.15 4.35
C SER A 24 -30.42 12.79 4.28
N ASP A 25 -30.79 11.95 3.30
CA ASP A 25 -30.14 10.66 3.02
C ASP A 25 -28.74 10.83 2.41
N THR A 26 -27.79 11.34 3.21
CA THR A 26 -26.38 11.20 2.91
C THR A 26 -25.99 9.73 3.01
N LYS A 27 -25.99 9.04 1.87
CA LYS A 27 -25.44 7.68 1.73
C LYS A 27 -24.10 7.61 2.46
N LYS A 28 -24.05 6.83 3.54
CA LYS A 28 -22.78 6.45 4.16
C LYS A 28 -22.03 5.59 3.16
N ILE A 29 -21.12 6.22 2.41
CA ILE A 29 -20.13 5.50 1.60
C ILE A 29 -19.43 4.54 2.56
N GLY A 30 -19.44 3.24 2.22
CA GLY A 30 -18.82 2.23 3.05
C GLY A 30 -17.34 2.54 3.20
N LYS A 31 -16.78 2.34 4.40
CA LYS A 31 -15.33 2.26 4.54
C LYS A 31 -14.80 1.20 3.56
N PRO A 32 -13.65 1.42 2.89
CA PRO A 32 -12.89 0.31 2.31
C PRO A 32 -12.65 -0.78 3.36
N ASN A 33 -12.61 -2.04 2.94
CA ASN A 33 -12.39 -3.15 3.86
C ASN A 33 -11.06 -2.98 4.59
N GLU A 34 -11.07 -2.92 5.92
CA GLU A 34 -9.86 -2.78 6.73
C GLU A 34 -9.02 -4.08 6.62
N THR A 35 -8.01 -4.08 5.76
CA THR A 35 -7.23 -5.28 5.39
C THR A 35 -6.42 -5.80 6.58
N PHE A 36 -6.91 -6.87 7.23
CA PHE A 36 -6.41 -7.47 8.48
C PHE A 36 -4.99 -8.10 8.45
N SER A 37 -4.06 -7.62 7.61
CA SER A 37 -2.75 -8.27 7.34
C SER A 37 -1.51 -7.45 7.75
N THR A 38 -1.66 -6.31 8.43
CA THR A 38 -0.50 -5.46 8.77
C THR A 38 0.37 -6.03 9.89
N PHE A 39 1.68 -5.81 9.81
CA PHE A 39 2.65 -6.26 10.79
C PHE A 39 2.44 -5.57 12.15
N ASP A 40 2.04 -4.30 12.17
CA ASP A 40 1.76 -3.58 13.42
C ASP A 40 0.48 -4.02 14.14
N HIS A 41 -0.42 -4.78 13.49
CA HIS A 41 -1.50 -5.49 14.18
C HIS A 41 -1.02 -6.82 14.78
N HIS A 42 -0.25 -7.60 14.01
CA HIS A 42 0.07 -8.99 14.38
C HIS A 42 1.35 -9.19 15.20
N TYR A 43 2.29 -8.23 15.24
CA TYR A 43 3.61 -8.46 15.85
C TYR A 43 3.57 -8.88 17.32
N ASN A 44 2.55 -8.48 18.10
CA ASN A 44 2.39 -8.86 19.51
C ASN A 44 1.38 -10.00 19.75
N ASN A 45 0.83 -10.60 18.69
CA ASN A 45 -0.07 -11.74 18.79
C ASN A 45 0.70 -12.99 19.30
N PRO A 46 0.23 -13.71 20.33
CA PRO A 46 0.88 -14.93 20.82
C PRO A 46 1.08 -16.03 19.76
N PHE A 47 0.28 -16.01 18.68
CA PHE A 47 0.39 -16.95 17.55
C PHE A 47 1.31 -16.45 16.41
N TYR A 48 1.91 -15.26 16.53
CA TYR A 48 2.83 -14.73 15.52
C TYR A 48 4.17 -15.48 15.55
N ILE A 49 4.43 -16.26 14.50
CA ILE A 49 5.72 -16.91 14.27
C ILE A 49 6.72 -15.86 13.79
N ASP A 50 7.77 -15.60 14.58
CA ASP A 50 8.80 -14.62 14.23
C ASP A 50 9.64 -15.08 13.02
N LYS A 51 9.30 -14.52 11.86
CA LYS A 51 9.98 -14.69 10.57
C LYS A 51 10.95 -13.53 10.25
N THR A 52 11.27 -12.64 11.20
CA THR A 52 12.02 -11.40 10.90
C THR A 52 13.42 -11.63 10.34
N LEU A 53 14.03 -12.82 10.46
CA LEU A 53 15.30 -13.15 9.79
C LEU A 53 15.20 -13.19 8.25
N LEU A 54 14.00 -13.30 7.67
CA LEU A 54 13.77 -13.12 6.22
C LEU A 54 14.32 -11.78 5.71
N ILE A 55 14.34 -10.75 6.57
CA ILE A 55 14.92 -9.43 6.25
C ILE A 55 16.42 -9.56 5.94
N LYS A 56 17.15 -10.43 6.65
CA LYS A 56 18.59 -10.65 6.43
C LYS A 56 18.85 -11.36 5.09
N GLU A 57 18.11 -12.44 4.82
CA GLU A 57 18.16 -13.20 3.57
C GLU A 57 17.88 -12.28 2.35
N LEU A 58 16.99 -11.30 2.52
CA LEU A 58 16.66 -10.29 1.51
C LEU A 58 17.81 -9.34 1.13
N PHE A 59 18.80 -9.14 1.99
CA PHE A 59 19.98 -8.33 1.64
C PHE A 59 21.03 -9.11 0.82
N GLU A 60 20.84 -10.41 0.62
CA GLU A 60 21.70 -11.23 -0.26
C GLU A 60 21.27 -11.17 -1.75
N VAL A 61 20.03 -10.75 -2.06
CA VAL A 61 19.45 -10.79 -3.41
C VAL A 61 18.68 -9.53 -3.82
N ASN A 62 18.83 -9.06 -5.07
CA ASN A 62 18.27 -7.77 -5.51
C ASN A 62 16.74 -7.79 -5.75
N HIS A 63 16.20 -8.94 -6.16
CA HIS A 63 14.77 -9.10 -6.45
C HIS A 63 14.27 -10.41 -5.84
N VAL A 64 13.17 -10.35 -5.09
CA VAL A 64 12.56 -11.51 -4.43
C VAL A 64 11.11 -11.65 -4.84
N LEU A 65 10.72 -12.86 -5.25
CA LEU A 65 9.34 -13.22 -5.53
C LEU A 65 8.83 -14.20 -4.46
N ILE A 66 7.93 -13.74 -3.59
CA ILE A 66 7.29 -14.55 -2.56
C ILE A 66 6.07 -15.24 -3.17
N THR A 67 6.24 -16.48 -3.64
CA THR A 67 5.14 -17.34 -4.09
C THR A 67 4.66 -18.24 -2.94
N ALA A 68 3.35 -18.24 -2.70
CA ALA A 68 2.68 -19.14 -1.76
C ALA A 68 1.15 -19.10 -1.99
N PRO A 69 0.37 -20.07 -1.47
CA PRO A 69 -1.09 -20.01 -1.52
C PRO A 69 -1.67 -18.79 -0.77
N SER A 70 -2.98 -18.60 -0.88
CA SER A 70 -3.69 -17.53 -0.16
C SER A 70 -3.57 -17.71 1.36
N ARG A 71 -3.52 -16.61 2.11
CA ARG A 71 -3.42 -16.54 3.59
C ARG A 71 -2.14 -17.10 4.24
N PHE A 72 -1.10 -17.48 3.47
CA PHE A 72 0.21 -17.93 4.01
C PHE A 72 1.07 -16.81 4.65
N GLY A 73 0.53 -15.60 4.81
CA GLY A 73 1.23 -14.44 5.38
C GLY A 73 2.20 -13.75 4.42
N LYS A 74 1.92 -13.76 3.11
CA LYS A 74 2.72 -13.07 2.08
C LYS A 74 2.80 -11.56 2.36
N SER A 75 1.66 -10.88 2.35
CA SER A 75 1.52 -9.45 2.64
C SER A 75 2.04 -9.09 4.05
N LEU A 76 1.76 -9.92 5.06
CA LEU A 76 2.29 -9.75 6.42
C LEU A 76 3.83 -9.77 6.47
N ASN A 77 4.47 -10.71 5.74
CA ASN A 77 5.92 -10.73 5.58
C ASN A 77 6.42 -9.49 4.82
N MET A 78 5.64 -8.97 3.86
CA MET A 78 6.06 -7.88 3.00
C MET A 78 5.93 -6.51 3.70
N ASP A 79 4.83 -6.24 4.42
CA ASP A 79 4.71 -5.10 5.34
C ASP A 79 5.79 -5.18 6.43
N MET A 80 6.08 -6.36 6.99
CA MET A 80 7.19 -6.55 7.92
C MET A 80 8.55 -6.11 7.31
N VAL A 81 8.83 -6.40 6.04
CA VAL A 81 10.07 -5.92 5.38
C VAL A 81 9.99 -4.41 5.10
N LYS A 82 8.85 -3.92 4.61
CA LYS A 82 8.59 -2.49 4.38
C LYS A 82 8.87 -1.68 5.64
N ARG A 83 8.20 -1.99 6.76
CA ARG A 83 8.40 -1.30 8.05
C ARG A 83 9.85 -1.37 8.54
N PHE A 84 10.64 -2.37 8.12
CA PHE A 84 12.05 -2.45 8.49
C PHE A 84 12.90 -1.45 7.71
N VAL A 85 12.72 -1.35 6.39
CA VAL A 85 13.58 -0.51 5.52
C VAL A 85 13.13 0.95 5.44
N GLU A 86 11.83 1.19 5.66
CA GLU A 86 11.14 2.46 5.42
C GLU A 86 11.63 3.62 6.30
N ILE A 87 12.09 4.69 5.65
CA ILE A 87 12.29 5.99 6.28
C ILE A 87 10.96 6.48 6.84
N GLU A 88 10.80 6.47 8.15
CA GLU A 88 9.77 7.27 8.79
C GLU A 88 10.14 8.75 8.70
N HIS A 89 9.17 9.59 8.36
CA HIS A 89 9.37 11.01 8.12
C HIS A 89 8.22 11.84 8.69
N ASP A 90 8.43 13.15 8.79
CA ASP A 90 7.40 14.11 9.17
C ASP A 90 6.43 14.41 8.00
N LYS A 91 5.47 15.32 8.23
CA LYS A 91 4.47 15.72 7.21
C LYS A 91 5.07 16.43 5.98
N HIS A 92 6.31 16.92 6.06
CA HIS A 92 7.04 17.59 4.98
C HIS A 92 8.03 16.64 4.26
N GLY A 93 8.13 15.38 4.71
CA GLY A 93 9.03 14.37 4.16
C GLY A 93 10.39 14.28 4.87
N VAL A 94 10.65 15.13 5.87
CA VAL A 94 11.93 15.17 6.59
C VAL A 94 12.10 13.88 7.42
N PRO A 95 13.18 13.09 7.22
CA PRO A 95 13.42 11.86 7.98
C PRO A 95 13.43 12.07 9.50
N ILE A 96 12.87 11.11 10.24
CA ILE A 96 13.04 11.02 11.70
C ILE A 96 14.45 10.48 11.98
N GLU A 97 15.26 11.23 12.72
CA GLU A 97 16.64 10.85 13.03
C GLU A 97 16.72 9.59 13.91
N LEU A 98 17.52 8.62 13.47
CA LEU A 98 17.87 7.44 14.26
C LEU A 98 19.09 7.72 15.14
N ASN A 99 18.99 7.39 16.42
CA ASN A 99 20.06 7.59 17.39
C ASN A 99 21.11 6.48 17.26
N ILE A 100 22.12 6.74 16.43
CA ILE A 100 23.17 5.80 16.05
C ILE A 100 24.43 5.96 16.93
N ASP A 101 25.11 4.86 17.19
CA ASP A 101 26.43 4.77 17.82
C ASP A 101 27.45 4.38 16.73
N GLU A 102 27.95 5.40 16.00
CA GLU A 102 28.79 5.21 14.81
C GLU A 102 30.11 4.49 15.13
N ALA A 103 30.66 4.72 16.33
CA ALA A 103 31.89 4.05 16.79
C ALA A 103 31.71 2.54 17.00
N ALA A 104 30.47 2.08 17.24
CA ALA A 104 30.12 0.69 17.45
C ALA A 104 29.16 0.11 16.38
N ARG A 105 28.96 0.82 15.25
CA ARG A 105 28.10 0.44 14.11
C ARG A 105 26.75 -0.16 14.52
N ARG A 106 25.99 0.56 15.35
CA ARG A 106 24.71 0.06 15.91
C ARG A 106 23.73 1.18 16.26
N LEU A 107 22.46 0.83 16.45
CA LEU A 107 21.46 1.74 17.03
C LEU A 107 21.54 1.72 18.56
N LYS A 108 21.45 2.90 19.21
CA LYS A 108 21.42 3.01 20.67
C LYS A 108 20.13 2.40 21.24
N LYS A 109 20.27 1.47 22.20
CA LYS A 109 19.20 0.59 22.70
C LYS A 109 18.30 1.22 23.77
N GLU A 110 18.61 2.45 24.19
CA GLU A 110 18.06 3.11 25.38
C GLU A 110 16.55 3.36 25.30
N GLN A 111 16.03 3.80 24.15
CA GLN A 111 14.61 3.98 23.90
C GLN A 111 14.23 3.58 22.46
N PRO A 112 12.96 3.25 22.16
CA PRO A 112 12.53 2.96 20.80
C PRO A 112 12.53 4.23 19.94
N GLN A 113 13.32 4.24 18.86
CA GLN A 113 13.69 5.45 18.15
C GLN A 113 12.59 6.00 17.22
N SER A 114 11.63 5.15 16.83
CA SER A 114 10.58 5.47 15.84
C SER A 114 9.30 4.64 16.10
N LYS A 115 8.26 4.71 15.24
CA LYS A 115 7.10 3.80 15.29
C LYS A 115 7.53 2.37 14.93
N ASN A 116 8.20 2.18 13.80
CA ASN A 116 8.58 0.88 13.28
C ASN A 116 9.64 0.21 14.17
N HIS A 117 10.56 0.97 14.79
CA HIS A 117 11.55 0.44 15.73
C HIS A 117 10.90 -0.22 16.96
N LYS A 118 9.65 0.12 17.31
CA LYS A 118 8.88 -0.56 18.37
C LYS A 118 8.40 -1.94 17.94
N LEU A 119 8.17 -2.16 16.65
CA LEU A 119 7.67 -3.43 16.08
C LEU A 119 8.74 -4.53 16.11
N PHE A 120 10.00 -4.16 15.86
CA PHE A 120 11.13 -5.09 15.85
C PHE A 120 11.74 -5.33 17.24
N LYS A 121 11.48 -4.48 18.24
CA LYS A 121 12.06 -4.65 19.59
C LYS A 121 11.70 -6.02 20.17
N GLY A 122 12.73 -6.85 20.42
CA GLY A 122 12.59 -8.22 20.94
C GLY A 122 12.43 -9.32 19.89
N LYS A 123 12.30 -8.97 18.60
CA LYS A 123 12.32 -9.92 17.48
C LYS A 123 13.73 -10.42 17.18
N LYS A 124 13.84 -11.50 16.40
CA LYS A 124 15.14 -12.08 15.98
C LYS A 124 16.04 -11.06 15.28
N ILE A 125 15.52 -10.32 14.29
CA ILE A 125 16.29 -9.32 13.52
C ILE A 125 16.92 -8.22 14.39
N PHE A 126 16.31 -7.90 15.54
CA PHE A 126 16.81 -6.90 16.49
C PHE A 126 18.12 -7.31 17.21
N ARG A 127 18.57 -8.55 16.99
CA ARG A 127 19.85 -9.08 17.47
C ARG A 127 20.96 -8.99 16.42
N GLU A 128 20.60 -8.78 15.15
CA GLU A 128 21.51 -8.61 14.03
C GLU A 128 21.94 -7.12 13.99
N GLU A 129 22.79 -6.69 14.92
CA GLU A 129 23.11 -5.26 15.12
C GLU A 129 23.64 -4.57 13.85
N GLU A 130 24.39 -5.28 13.02
CA GLU A 130 24.89 -4.79 11.73
C GLU A 130 23.75 -4.58 10.71
N ILE A 131 22.80 -5.51 10.60
CA ILE A 131 21.64 -5.38 9.68
C ILE A 131 20.70 -4.26 10.15
N MET A 132 20.54 -4.10 11.47
CA MET A 132 19.87 -2.93 12.06
C MET A 132 20.61 -1.64 11.70
N TYR A 133 21.93 -1.60 11.82
CA TYR A 133 22.74 -0.41 11.52
C TYR A 133 22.75 -0.05 10.03
N GLU A 134 23.02 -1.00 9.13
CA GLU A 134 23.19 -0.70 7.71
C GLU A 134 21.86 -0.39 7.00
N HIS A 135 20.74 -0.95 7.48
CA HIS A 135 19.50 -0.96 6.69
C HIS A 135 18.20 -0.52 7.41
N PHE A 136 18.12 -0.51 8.74
CA PHE A 136 16.86 -0.15 9.41
C PHE A 136 16.50 1.32 9.18
N GLY A 137 15.33 1.59 8.61
CA GLY A 137 14.78 2.93 8.40
C GLY A 137 15.59 3.82 7.45
N LYS A 138 16.34 3.24 6.50
CA LYS A 138 17.31 3.97 5.64
C LYS A 138 16.91 4.10 4.16
N TYR A 139 15.75 3.59 3.76
CA TYR A 139 15.29 3.60 2.37
C TYR A 139 13.90 4.20 2.17
N PRO A 140 13.68 5.06 1.16
CA PRO A 140 12.34 5.34 0.67
C PRO A 140 11.71 4.08 0.07
N THR A 141 10.39 4.00 0.18
CA THR A 141 9.58 2.88 -0.26
C THR A 141 8.64 3.29 -1.40
N ILE A 142 8.27 2.35 -2.27
CA ILE A 142 7.09 2.43 -3.14
C ILE A 142 6.31 1.15 -2.91
N GLU A 143 5.00 1.25 -2.76
CA GLU A 143 4.10 0.12 -2.58
C GLU A 143 2.91 0.24 -3.53
N ILE A 144 2.84 -0.68 -4.49
CA ILE A 144 1.69 -0.87 -5.39
C ILE A 144 1.04 -2.21 -5.10
N ASP A 145 -0.29 -2.20 -5.06
CA ASP A 145 -1.13 -3.39 -4.85
C ASP A 145 -2.04 -3.58 -6.07
N PHE A 146 -2.13 -4.81 -6.58
CA PHE A 146 -3.01 -5.20 -7.67
C PHE A 146 -4.17 -6.10 -7.20
N GLY A 147 -4.32 -6.36 -5.89
CA GLY A 147 -5.43 -7.15 -5.34
C GLY A 147 -6.81 -6.49 -5.49
N GLY A 148 -6.85 -5.17 -5.75
CA GLY A 148 -8.08 -4.46 -6.12
C GLY A 148 -8.61 -4.78 -7.52
N VAL A 149 -7.75 -5.30 -8.42
CA VAL A 149 -8.03 -5.45 -9.85
C VAL A 149 -9.14 -6.48 -10.11
N GLN A 150 -10.26 -5.99 -10.62
CA GLN A 150 -11.51 -6.72 -10.76
C GLN A 150 -12.11 -6.70 -12.17
N GLY A 151 -11.63 -5.83 -13.07
CA GLY A 151 -12.14 -5.67 -14.43
C GLY A 151 -12.19 -6.96 -15.26
N SER A 152 -13.13 -6.97 -16.21
CA SER A 152 -13.42 -8.06 -17.16
C SER A 152 -12.79 -7.85 -18.54
N ASN A 153 -12.48 -6.59 -18.90
CA ASN A 153 -11.96 -6.21 -20.21
C ASN A 153 -10.78 -5.22 -20.10
N PHE A 154 -10.16 -4.90 -21.23
CA PHE A 154 -8.91 -4.13 -21.26
C PHE A 154 -9.02 -2.76 -20.61
N GLU A 155 -10.12 -2.01 -20.80
CA GLU A 155 -10.25 -0.66 -20.23
C GLU A 155 -10.59 -0.71 -18.74
N GLU A 156 -11.47 -1.62 -18.29
CA GLU A 156 -11.76 -1.79 -16.85
C GLU A 156 -10.49 -2.15 -16.06
N ILE A 157 -9.70 -3.12 -16.54
CA ILE A 157 -8.43 -3.50 -15.89
C ILE A 157 -7.40 -2.35 -16.00
N LEU A 158 -7.51 -1.48 -17.01
CA LEU A 158 -6.66 -0.30 -17.13
C LEU A 158 -7.03 0.78 -16.12
N ASP A 159 -8.32 0.94 -15.81
CA ASP A 159 -8.83 1.81 -14.74
C ASP A 159 -8.43 1.29 -13.35
N ASP A 160 -8.55 -0.01 -13.09
CA ASP A 160 -8.04 -0.61 -11.85
C ASP A 160 -6.52 -0.34 -11.68
N ILE A 161 -5.75 -0.43 -12.77
CA ILE A 161 -4.29 -0.12 -12.77
C ILE A 161 -4.02 1.39 -12.58
N ARG A 162 -4.93 2.27 -13.02
CA ARG A 162 -4.85 3.72 -12.72
C ARG A 162 -5.05 3.96 -11.22
N GLU A 163 -6.02 3.28 -10.59
CA GLU A 163 -6.26 3.33 -9.14
C GLU A 163 -5.04 2.82 -8.36
N SER A 164 -4.51 1.63 -8.69
CA SER A 164 -3.26 1.09 -8.09
C SER A 164 -2.08 2.06 -8.17
N ILE A 165 -1.95 2.84 -9.26
CA ILE A 165 -0.90 3.85 -9.42
C ILE A 165 -1.23 5.12 -8.63
N TYR A 166 -2.49 5.57 -8.62
CA TYR A 166 -2.96 6.70 -7.83
C TYR A 166 -2.70 6.49 -6.34
N GLU A 167 -3.07 5.33 -5.79
CA GLU A 167 -2.80 4.99 -4.38
C GLU A 167 -1.31 4.98 -4.06
N ALA A 168 -0.48 4.45 -4.97
CA ALA A 168 0.97 4.46 -4.81
C ALA A 168 1.55 5.89 -4.76
N PHE A 169 0.94 6.86 -5.46
CA PHE A 169 1.32 8.27 -5.38
C PHE A 169 0.71 9.00 -4.17
N GLN A 170 -0.51 8.64 -3.72
CA GLN A 170 -1.14 9.22 -2.51
C GLN A 170 -0.26 9.06 -1.27
N LYS A 171 0.38 7.89 -1.13
CA LYS A 171 1.32 7.56 -0.04
C LYS A 171 2.49 8.56 0.08
N HIS A 172 2.75 9.38 -0.96
CA HIS A 172 3.84 10.37 -0.98
C HIS A 172 3.38 11.83 -1.15
N ALA A 173 2.20 12.19 -0.62
CA ALA A 173 1.66 13.56 -0.66
C ALA A 173 2.64 14.67 -0.22
N TYR A 174 3.51 14.39 0.75
CA TYR A 174 4.54 15.31 1.24
C TYR A 174 5.52 15.79 0.15
N LEU A 175 5.72 15.01 -0.93
CA LEU A 175 6.54 15.41 -2.07
C LEU A 175 6.00 16.68 -2.75
N LEU A 176 4.73 17.05 -2.57
CA LEU A 176 4.18 18.30 -3.08
C LEU A 176 4.88 19.54 -2.50
N GLU A 177 5.41 19.48 -1.28
CA GLU A 177 6.10 20.60 -0.61
C GLU A 177 7.63 20.53 -0.77
N SER A 178 8.15 19.43 -1.34
CA SER A 178 9.57 19.18 -1.54
C SER A 178 10.26 20.22 -2.43
N ASP A 179 11.45 20.64 -2.02
CA ASP A 179 12.30 21.60 -2.74
C ASP A 179 12.91 21.04 -4.06
N ILE A 180 12.82 19.73 -4.30
CA ILE A 180 13.33 19.07 -5.52
C ILE A 180 12.72 19.65 -6.81
N TRP A 181 11.49 20.19 -6.75
CA TRP A 181 10.84 20.86 -7.88
C TRP A 181 11.55 22.16 -8.30
N ASN A 182 12.37 22.74 -7.41
CA ASN A 182 13.20 23.91 -7.67
C ASN A 182 14.65 23.53 -8.02
N ARG A 183 15.09 22.32 -7.63
CA ARG A 183 16.48 21.84 -7.76
C ARG A 183 16.73 20.93 -8.97
N MET A 184 15.68 20.44 -9.65
CA MET A 184 15.79 19.52 -10.79
C MET A 184 14.92 19.93 -11.98
N ASP A 185 15.29 19.48 -13.18
CA ASP A 185 14.35 19.37 -14.30
C ASP A 185 13.37 18.20 -14.07
N LEU A 186 12.45 18.44 -13.14
CA LEU A 186 11.30 17.61 -12.78
C LEU A 186 10.12 18.54 -12.54
N LYS A 187 8.98 18.26 -13.17
CA LYS A 187 7.81 19.15 -13.13
C LYS A 187 6.81 18.64 -12.10
N LYS A 188 6.49 19.45 -11.09
CA LYS A 188 5.43 19.16 -10.09
C LYS A 188 4.09 18.88 -10.77
N SER A 189 3.79 19.55 -11.87
CA SER A 189 2.60 19.28 -12.69
C SER A 189 2.56 17.89 -13.33
N THR A 190 3.69 17.18 -13.46
CA THR A 190 3.71 15.77 -13.85
C THR A 190 3.37 14.86 -12.67
N PHE A 191 3.76 15.20 -11.44
CA PHE A 191 3.34 14.48 -10.22
C PHE A 191 1.84 14.63 -9.96
N MET A 192 1.31 15.86 -10.13
CA MET A 192 -0.13 16.11 -10.03
C MET A 192 -0.96 15.18 -10.93
N LYS A 193 -0.45 14.73 -12.09
CA LYS A 193 -1.21 13.80 -12.96
C LYS A 193 -1.46 12.42 -12.38
N TYR A 194 -0.66 11.99 -11.40
CA TYR A 194 -0.83 10.71 -10.72
C TYR A 194 -1.41 10.89 -9.31
N PHE A 195 -1.40 12.12 -8.78
CA PHE A 195 -1.83 12.45 -7.42
C PHE A 195 -3.23 13.09 -7.37
N ASP A 196 -3.66 13.76 -8.42
CA ASP A 196 -5.01 14.32 -8.52
C ASP A 196 -5.98 13.25 -9.07
N PRO A 197 -7.14 12.98 -8.43
CA PRO A 197 -8.06 11.93 -8.85
C PRO A 197 -8.49 12.08 -10.32
N ASP A 198 -9.04 13.24 -10.68
CA ASP A 198 -9.55 13.56 -12.02
C ASP A 198 -8.45 13.47 -13.09
N GLN A 199 -7.18 13.76 -12.75
CA GLN A 199 -6.06 13.56 -13.68
C GLN A 199 -5.55 12.11 -13.75
N SER A 200 -5.76 11.32 -12.69
CA SER A 200 -5.28 9.94 -12.59
C SER A 200 -6.11 8.96 -13.44
N GLU A 201 -7.42 9.19 -13.54
CA GLU A 201 -8.31 8.53 -14.50
C GLU A 201 -7.86 8.81 -15.96
N LEU A 202 -7.31 10.00 -16.21
CA LEU A 202 -6.86 10.45 -17.53
C LEU A 202 -5.41 10.06 -17.88
N LEU A 203 -4.80 9.13 -17.13
CA LEU A 203 -3.45 8.64 -17.44
C LEU A 203 -3.43 7.83 -18.75
N SER A 204 -2.60 8.28 -19.70
CA SER A 204 -2.33 7.53 -20.93
C SER A 204 -1.47 6.28 -20.69
N LEU A 205 -1.54 5.31 -21.60
CA LEU A 205 -0.68 4.11 -21.58
C LEU A 205 0.82 4.42 -21.42
N LYS A 206 1.30 5.57 -21.91
CA LYS A 206 2.69 6.00 -21.73
C LYS A 206 2.99 6.40 -20.29
N GLN A 207 2.05 7.09 -19.63
CA GLN A 207 2.17 7.48 -18.23
C GLN A 207 2.07 6.25 -17.33
N ILE A 208 1.08 5.38 -17.54
CA ILE A 208 0.93 4.11 -16.80
C ILE A 208 2.22 3.28 -16.89
N LYS A 209 2.78 3.11 -18.10
CA LYS A 209 4.08 2.43 -18.33
C LYS A 209 5.29 3.09 -17.66
N SER A 210 5.20 4.30 -17.10
CA SER A 210 6.36 5.05 -16.58
C SER A 210 6.17 5.74 -15.21
N GLY A 211 4.95 5.75 -14.65
CA GLY A 211 4.62 6.46 -13.42
C GLY A 211 5.46 6.01 -12.22
N LEU A 212 5.58 4.71 -12.00
CA LEU A 212 6.36 4.16 -10.88
C LEU A 212 7.87 4.41 -11.02
N ARG A 213 8.41 4.47 -12.25
CA ARG A 213 9.79 4.89 -12.54
C ARG A 213 10.00 6.40 -12.31
N PHE A 214 8.97 7.20 -12.58
CA PHE A 214 8.98 8.63 -12.27
C PHE A 214 8.94 8.85 -10.75
N LEU A 215 8.07 8.14 -10.02
CA LEU A 215 8.00 8.17 -8.56
C LEU A 215 9.34 7.77 -7.91
N SER A 216 9.99 6.68 -8.36
CA SER A 216 11.27 6.26 -7.79
C SER A 216 12.40 7.28 -8.03
N ARG A 217 12.43 7.94 -9.19
CA ARG A 217 13.35 9.06 -9.45
C ARG A 217 13.09 10.26 -8.52
N ILE A 218 11.84 10.58 -8.20
CA ILE A 218 11.48 11.69 -7.31
C ILE A 218 11.85 11.38 -5.85
N LEU A 219 11.53 10.18 -5.37
CA LEU A 219 11.89 9.72 -4.02
C LEU A 219 13.41 9.64 -3.85
N HIS A 220 14.11 9.13 -4.86
CA HIS A 220 15.58 9.13 -4.88
C HIS A 220 16.16 10.54 -4.77
N ALA A 221 15.61 11.51 -5.50
CA ALA A 221 16.03 12.91 -5.45
C ALA A 221 15.73 13.60 -4.11
N HIS A 222 14.63 13.24 -3.44
CA HIS A 222 14.25 13.81 -2.14
C HIS A 222 15.16 13.29 -1.00
N TYR A 223 15.38 11.97 -0.93
CA TYR A 223 16.12 11.35 0.17
C TYR A 223 17.62 11.12 -0.09
N GLY A 224 18.10 11.23 -1.33
CA GLY A 224 19.47 10.85 -1.70
C GLY A 224 19.76 9.35 -1.52
N ARG A 225 18.71 8.50 -1.58
CA ARG A 225 18.75 7.06 -1.32
C ARG A 225 18.08 6.30 -2.45
N ARG A 226 18.53 5.09 -2.77
CA ARG A 226 17.80 4.22 -3.69
C ARG A 226 16.52 3.67 -3.02
N VAL A 227 15.54 3.31 -3.82
CA VAL A 227 14.15 3.03 -3.41
C VAL A 227 13.92 1.53 -3.29
N PHE A 228 13.27 1.08 -2.22
CA PHE A 228 12.70 -0.27 -2.12
C PHE A 228 11.32 -0.31 -2.79
N VAL A 229 11.10 -1.27 -3.69
CA VAL A 229 9.84 -1.44 -4.41
C VAL A 229 9.09 -2.67 -3.90
N PHE A 230 7.83 -2.48 -3.56
CA PHE A 230 6.93 -3.50 -3.03
C PHE A 230 5.73 -3.66 -3.98
N ILE A 231 5.45 -4.90 -4.38
CA ILE A 231 4.44 -5.22 -5.39
C ILE A 231 3.54 -6.36 -4.87
N GLU A 232 2.33 -6.04 -4.44
CA GLU A 232 1.34 -7.03 -3.98
C GLU A 232 0.52 -7.58 -5.15
N GLU A 233 0.18 -8.87 -5.03
CA GLU A 233 -0.73 -9.63 -5.89
C GLU A 233 -0.53 -9.41 -7.41
N PHE A 234 0.74 -9.34 -7.84
CA PHE A 234 1.14 -9.08 -9.24
C PHE A 234 0.56 -10.09 -10.25
N ASP A 235 0.18 -11.28 -9.79
CA ASP A 235 -0.49 -12.28 -10.61
C ASP A 235 -1.99 -12.02 -10.80
N VAL A 236 -2.68 -11.23 -9.99
CA VAL A 236 -4.14 -11.00 -10.10
C VAL A 236 -4.57 -10.49 -11.48
N PRO A 237 -3.94 -9.44 -12.06
CA PRO A 237 -4.25 -9.02 -13.43
C PRO A 237 -4.01 -10.16 -14.45
N VAL A 238 -2.90 -10.89 -14.31
CA VAL A 238 -2.55 -11.97 -15.25
C VAL A 238 -3.51 -13.17 -15.12
N ASN A 239 -3.96 -13.49 -13.90
CA ASN A 239 -4.94 -14.54 -13.63
C ASN A 239 -6.31 -14.18 -14.21
N LYS A 240 -6.77 -12.93 -13.99
CA LYS A 240 -7.96 -12.38 -14.68
C LYS A 240 -7.86 -12.60 -16.19
N MET A 241 -6.70 -12.29 -16.77
CA MET A 241 -6.50 -12.42 -18.22
C MET A 241 -6.49 -13.87 -18.76
N VAL A 242 -6.20 -14.85 -17.90
CA VAL A 242 -6.09 -16.27 -18.27
C VAL A 242 -7.40 -17.01 -18.04
N TYR A 243 -8.18 -16.66 -17.02
CA TYR A 243 -9.40 -17.35 -16.63
C TYR A 243 -10.71 -16.65 -17.05
N ASP A 244 -10.63 -15.43 -17.58
CA ASP A 244 -11.77 -14.81 -18.26
C ASP A 244 -11.84 -15.29 -19.73
N ASP A 245 -12.90 -16.06 -20.04
CA ASP A 245 -13.13 -16.64 -21.37
C ASP A 245 -13.60 -15.59 -22.39
N ASP A 246 -14.33 -14.55 -21.97
CA ASP A 246 -14.99 -13.56 -22.84
C ASP A 246 -14.00 -12.51 -23.38
N MET A 247 -12.96 -12.16 -22.63
CA MET A 247 -11.96 -11.18 -23.06
C MET A 247 -11.16 -11.62 -24.32
N SER A 248 -10.85 -10.72 -25.24
CA SER A 248 -10.25 -11.13 -26.53
C SER A 248 -8.78 -11.59 -26.42
N ARG A 249 -8.31 -12.30 -27.46
CA ARG A 249 -6.89 -12.66 -27.61
C ARG A 249 -5.96 -11.47 -27.84
N GLU A 250 -6.48 -10.30 -28.19
CA GLU A 250 -5.65 -9.12 -28.40
C GLU A 250 -5.48 -8.33 -27.09
N ASP A 251 -6.56 -8.17 -26.32
CA ASP A 251 -6.55 -7.53 -24.99
C ASP A 251 -5.53 -8.22 -24.05
N ARG A 252 -5.55 -9.57 -24.02
CA ARG A 252 -4.54 -10.39 -23.32
C ARG A 252 -3.11 -9.99 -23.68
N LYS A 253 -2.80 -9.86 -24.98
CA LYS A 253 -1.44 -9.47 -25.42
C LYS A 253 -1.13 -8.04 -25.03
N GLN A 254 -2.07 -7.12 -25.23
CA GLN A 254 -1.87 -5.70 -24.95
C GLN A 254 -1.59 -5.48 -23.47
N MET A 255 -2.29 -6.17 -22.56
CA MET A 255 -2.02 -6.00 -21.13
C MET A 255 -0.86 -6.84 -20.59
N ILE A 256 -0.61 -8.05 -21.09
CA ILE A 256 0.65 -8.75 -20.80
C ILE A 256 1.85 -7.88 -21.22
N HIS A 257 1.77 -7.22 -22.37
CA HIS A 257 2.78 -6.24 -22.81
C HIS A 257 2.80 -4.97 -21.93
N LEU A 258 1.64 -4.46 -21.47
CA LEU A 258 1.56 -3.33 -20.53
C LEU A 258 2.34 -3.62 -19.24
N LEU A 259 1.99 -4.72 -18.56
CA LEU A 259 2.61 -5.15 -17.31
C LEU A 259 4.11 -5.42 -17.49
N GLN A 260 4.49 -6.15 -18.55
CA GLN A 260 5.90 -6.41 -18.86
C GLN A 260 6.71 -5.13 -19.10
N VAL A 261 6.14 -4.10 -19.74
CA VAL A 261 6.84 -2.83 -19.96
C VAL A 261 6.86 -1.97 -18.69
N MET A 262 5.78 -1.94 -17.92
CA MET A 262 5.70 -1.22 -16.64
C MET A 262 6.73 -1.75 -15.64
N ILE A 263 6.75 -3.07 -15.39
CA ILE A 263 7.73 -3.70 -14.49
C ILE A 263 9.16 -3.58 -15.03
N ARG A 264 9.38 -3.71 -16.35
CA ARG A 264 10.71 -3.49 -16.95
C ARG A 264 11.20 -2.05 -16.76
N ASN A 265 10.31 -1.06 -16.88
CA ASN A 265 10.66 0.34 -16.64
C ASN A 265 10.93 0.62 -15.15
N LEU A 266 10.21 -0.06 -14.26
CA LEU A 266 10.34 0.06 -12.80
C LEU A 266 11.55 -0.70 -12.22
N LEU A 267 12.07 -1.73 -12.89
CA LEU A 267 13.16 -2.58 -12.38
C LEU A 267 14.46 -2.54 -13.21
N LYS A 268 14.39 -2.30 -14.53
CA LYS A 268 15.55 -2.19 -15.44
C LYS A 268 15.73 -0.80 -16.06
N GLY A 269 14.72 0.07 -15.92
CA GLY A 269 14.88 1.50 -16.18
C GLY A 269 15.43 2.25 -14.96
N SER A 270 15.70 1.54 -13.88
CA SER A 270 15.82 2.08 -12.54
C SER A 270 17.10 1.67 -11.84
N ASP A 271 18.09 1.13 -12.56
CA ASP A 271 19.34 0.63 -12.00
C ASP A 271 20.08 1.73 -11.18
N ASP A 272 19.84 3.00 -11.53
CA ASP A 272 20.29 4.20 -10.80
C ASP A 272 19.49 4.51 -9.51
N PHE A 273 18.20 4.13 -9.45
CA PHE A 273 17.22 4.65 -8.47
C PHE A 273 16.59 3.61 -7.54
N VAL A 274 16.51 2.33 -7.94
CA VAL A 274 15.91 1.25 -7.15
C VAL A 274 17.02 0.43 -6.50
N GLU A 275 16.84 0.15 -5.21
CA GLU A 275 17.77 -0.64 -4.40
C GLU A 275 17.46 -2.13 -4.61
N ARG A 276 16.22 -2.52 -4.30
CA ARG A 276 15.68 -3.89 -4.39
C ARG A 276 14.19 -3.87 -4.66
N SER A 277 13.64 -5.01 -5.08
CA SER A 277 12.19 -5.19 -5.15
C SER A 277 11.72 -6.50 -4.53
N LEU A 278 10.63 -6.42 -3.77
CA LEU A 278 9.81 -7.57 -3.40
C LEU A 278 8.55 -7.57 -4.25
N SER A 279 8.23 -8.73 -4.82
CA SER A 279 6.91 -9.03 -5.37
C SER A 279 6.32 -10.20 -4.60
N ASN A 280 5.00 -10.23 -4.42
CA ASN A 280 4.30 -11.44 -4.00
C ASN A 280 3.32 -11.91 -5.07
N ALA A 281 3.04 -13.21 -5.07
CA ALA A 281 2.08 -13.81 -6.00
C ALA A 281 1.35 -15.01 -5.38
N CYS A 282 0.14 -15.29 -5.85
CA CYS A 282 -0.69 -16.38 -5.36
C CYS A 282 -0.49 -17.68 -6.16
N GLN A 283 -0.06 -18.74 -5.49
CA GLN A 283 -0.15 -20.08 -6.06
C GLN A 283 -1.55 -20.64 -5.81
N GLN A 284 -2.39 -20.65 -6.86
CA GLN A 284 -3.60 -21.46 -6.89
C GLN A 284 -3.21 -22.95 -6.93
N LEU A 285 -3.15 -23.57 -5.76
CA LEU A 285 -3.08 -25.03 -5.64
C LEU A 285 -4.50 -25.59 -5.77
N ALA A 286 -4.76 -26.18 -6.94
CA ALA A 286 -6.04 -26.69 -7.44
C ALA A 286 -7.07 -25.64 -7.87
N ILE A 287 -7.60 -25.85 -9.07
CA ILE A 287 -8.94 -25.42 -9.49
C ILE A 287 -9.91 -26.47 -8.92
N TYR A 288 -11.07 -26.02 -8.41
CA TYR A 288 -12.18 -26.87 -7.95
C TYR A 288 -13.37 -26.73 -8.90
#